data_AF-A0AA87UBV4-F1
#
_entry.id   AF-A0AA87UBV4-F1
#
_cell.length_a   1.000
_cell.length_b   1.000
_cell.length_c   1.000
_cell.angle_alpha   90.00
_cell.angle_beta   90.00
_cell.angle_gamma   90.00
#
_symmetry.space_group_name_H-M   'P 1'
#
loop_
_entity.id
_entity.type
_entity.pdbx_description
1 polymer ?
#
loop_
_entity_poly.entity_id
_entity_poly.type
_entity_poly.pdbx_seq_one_letter_code
_entity_poly.pdbx_strand_id
1 'polypeptide(L)'
;MPLLGVARKDRDPATKLTANIGNALREQNDRLNRAEEIERRLAEGQAVIELDASTIEPSFVQDRMQGEIDGLLASIREQGQQVPILVRPHPNQPARYQVAFGHRRLRAVSELGLPVKAVVRELTDEQLVVAQGQENNEREDLTFIEKARFAHRLNKQFSREIVIAAMSIDKSNLSKMLLLVDALPSDLIDAIGAAPGVGRPSWQQLAELVEKISSPADLAKYAMSEELQALPSTERFKAVIANLKPGRVARGLPDVLSTPDGTRIAQVTLSKAKLEITIDRKATPDFATFVIEQVPALYQAYCAESQRKQGE
;
A
#
# COMPACT_ATOMS: atom_id res chain seq x y z
N MET A 1 -2.42 31.67 -47.10
CA MET A 1 -2.53 30.25 -46.69
C MET A 1 -1.12 29.65 -46.80
N PRO A 2 -0.65 28.83 -45.85
CA PRO A 2 0.10 29.14 -44.60
C PRO A 2 1.57 28.64 -44.67
N LEU A 3 2.55 28.77 -43.75
CA LEU A 3 2.76 29.42 -42.44
C LEU A 3 4.28 29.41 -42.14
N LEU A 4 4.73 30.41 -41.36
CA LEU A 4 6.07 30.63 -40.81
C LEU A 4 6.60 29.42 -39.99
N GLY A 5 7.84 29.01 -40.29
CA GLY A 5 8.61 28.08 -39.44
C GLY A 5 9.24 28.81 -38.26
N VAL A 6 8.71 28.59 -37.05
CA VAL A 6 9.32 29.03 -35.79
C VAL A 6 10.23 27.93 -35.27
N ALA A 7 11.53 28.20 -35.21
CA ALA A 7 12.52 27.33 -34.57
C ALA A 7 12.18 27.15 -33.08
N ARG A 8 12.10 25.90 -32.63
CA ARG A 8 11.92 25.57 -31.21
C ARG A 8 13.20 25.93 -30.46
N LYS A 9 13.11 26.91 -29.57
CA LYS A 9 14.17 27.28 -28.62
C LYS A 9 14.28 26.18 -27.57
N ASP A 10 15.42 25.48 -27.54
CA ASP A 10 15.75 24.55 -26.47
C ASP A 10 15.70 25.27 -25.12
N ARG A 11 14.89 24.75 -24.20
CA ARG A 11 14.72 25.32 -22.85
C ARG A 11 15.83 24.83 -21.94
N ASP A 12 16.58 25.78 -21.40
CA ASP A 12 17.72 25.64 -20.50
C ASP A 12 17.38 24.84 -19.22
N PRO A 13 18.16 23.80 -18.85
CA PRO A 13 17.94 23.00 -17.64
C PRO A 13 17.97 23.82 -16.33
N ALA A 14 18.67 24.96 -16.30
CA ALA A 14 18.69 25.85 -15.13
C ALA A 14 17.31 26.49 -14.85
N THR A 15 16.49 26.70 -15.88
CA THR A 15 15.13 27.23 -15.75
C THR A 15 14.14 26.21 -15.19
N LYS A 16 14.39 24.91 -15.38
CA LYS A 16 13.58 23.83 -14.78
C LYS A 16 13.84 23.70 -13.29
N LEU A 17 15.10 23.83 -12.85
CA LEU A 17 15.45 23.72 -11.44
C LEU A 17 14.88 24.89 -10.62
N THR A 18 14.97 26.12 -11.13
CA THR A 18 14.37 27.31 -10.50
C THR A 18 12.84 27.27 -10.51
N ALA A 19 12.22 26.74 -11.56
CA ALA A 19 10.77 26.51 -11.60
C ALA A 19 10.32 25.43 -10.60
N ASN A 20 11.10 24.35 -10.42
CA ASN A 20 10.79 23.29 -9.46
C ASN A 20 10.93 23.76 -8.01
N ILE A 21 11.96 24.56 -7.71
CA ILE A 21 12.13 25.21 -6.39
C ILE A 21 11.01 26.22 -6.14
N GLY A 22 10.64 27.01 -7.15
CA GLY A 22 9.53 27.97 -7.07
C GLY A 22 8.18 27.28 -6.86
N ASN A 23 7.95 26.11 -7.47
CA ASN A 23 6.75 25.31 -7.25
C ASN A 23 6.76 24.68 -5.84
N ALA A 24 7.89 24.16 -5.36
CA ALA A 24 7.99 23.61 -4.01
C ALA A 24 7.81 24.66 -2.92
N LEU A 25 8.39 25.87 -3.09
CA LEU A 25 8.19 27.00 -2.18
C LEU A 25 6.76 27.54 -2.22
N ARG A 26 6.14 27.59 -3.42
CA ARG A 26 4.74 27.99 -3.56
C ARG A 26 3.81 26.96 -2.94
N GLU A 27 4.11 25.68 -3.08
CA GLU A 27 3.37 24.58 -2.46
C GLU A 27 3.53 24.56 -0.94
N GLN A 28 4.73 24.87 -0.42
CA GLN A 28 4.98 25.04 1.01
C GLN A 28 4.26 26.27 1.57
N ASN A 29 4.29 27.40 0.87
CA ASN A 29 3.53 28.59 1.24
C ASN A 29 2.02 28.37 1.12
N ASP A 30 1.54 27.62 0.13
CA ASP A 30 0.12 27.31 -0.04
C ASP A 30 -0.35 26.34 1.08
N ARG A 31 0.50 25.42 1.54
CA ARG A 31 0.24 24.58 2.73
C ARG A 31 0.17 25.43 4.00
N LEU A 32 1.11 26.36 4.20
CA LEU A 32 1.10 27.30 5.34
C LEU A 32 -0.13 28.20 5.31
N ASN A 33 -0.44 28.81 4.16
CA ASN A 33 -1.58 29.69 3.99
C ASN A 33 -2.92 28.95 4.15
N ARG A 34 -3.01 27.68 3.75
CA ARG A 34 -4.22 26.85 3.97
C ARG A 34 -4.39 26.43 5.42
N ALA A 35 -3.30 26.06 6.10
CA ALA A 35 -3.31 25.81 7.53
C ALA A 35 -3.73 27.08 8.28
N GLU A 36 -3.14 28.24 7.96
CA GLU A 36 -3.50 29.54 8.54
C GLU A 36 -4.94 29.95 8.24
N GLU A 37 -5.48 29.68 7.05
CA GLU A 37 -6.87 30.00 6.68
C GLU A 37 -7.88 29.09 7.42
N ILE A 38 -7.59 27.79 7.56
CA ILE A 38 -8.39 26.85 8.36
C ILE A 38 -8.30 27.22 9.84
N GLU A 39 -7.13 27.59 10.33
CA GLU A 39 -6.87 28.04 11.70
C GLU A 39 -7.53 29.38 12.00
N ARG A 40 -7.52 30.33 11.06
CA ARG A 40 -8.24 31.61 11.17
C ARG A 40 -9.74 31.36 11.25
N ARG A 41 -10.29 30.47 10.41
CA ARG A 41 -11.71 30.06 10.48
C ARG A 41 -12.07 29.27 11.73
N LEU A 42 -11.13 28.54 12.32
CA LEU A 42 -11.30 27.84 13.60
C LEU A 42 -11.17 28.79 14.81
N ALA A 43 -10.38 29.87 14.68
CA ALA A 43 -10.19 30.91 15.69
C ALA A 43 -11.20 32.07 15.59
N GLU A 44 -11.94 32.19 14.49
CA GLU A 44 -13.03 33.14 14.30
C GLU A 44 -14.15 32.86 15.33
N GLY A 45 -14.00 33.43 16.52
CA GLY A 45 -14.95 33.36 17.64
C GLY A 45 -14.41 32.74 18.94
N GLN A 46 -13.20 32.17 18.98
CA GLN A 46 -12.63 31.54 20.18
C GLN A 46 -11.28 32.14 20.57
N ALA A 47 -11.08 32.40 21.87
CA ALA A 47 -9.84 32.98 22.38
C ALA A 47 -8.70 31.94 22.39
N VAL A 48 -7.54 32.35 21.87
CA VAL A 48 -6.28 31.59 22.05
C VAL A 48 -5.79 31.82 23.48
N ILE A 49 -5.50 30.74 24.19
CA ILE A 49 -4.96 30.75 25.55
C ILE A 49 -3.62 30.02 25.61
N GLU A 50 -2.84 30.29 26.65
CA GLU A 50 -1.62 29.54 26.95
C GLU A 50 -1.90 28.48 28.02
N LEU A 51 -1.50 27.24 27.73
CA LEU A 51 -1.64 26.08 28.61
C LEU A 51 -0.27 25.49 28.93
N ASP A 52 -0.13 24.92 30.12
CA ASP A 52 1.02 24.09 30.44
C ASP A 52 0.95 22.78 29.64
N ALA A 53 2.01 22.47 28.89
CA ALA A 53 2.11 21.26 28.09
C ALA A 53 1.81 19.98 28.89
N SER A 54 2.19 19.95 30.17
CA SER A 54 1.97 18.80 31.06
C SER A 54 0.48 18.53 31.38
N THR A 55 -0.39 19.50 31.15
CA THR A 55 -1.85 19.37 31.33
C THR A 55 -2.57 18.83 30.09
N ILE A 56 -1.83 18.64 28.98
CA ILE A 56 -2.38 18.22 27.69
C ILE A 56 -1.98 16.77 27.42
N GLU A 57 -2.99 15.94 27.22
CA GLU A 57 -2.82 14.52 26.92
C GLU A 57 -3.02 14.25 25.43
N PRO A 58 -2.31 13.26 24.86
CA PRO A 58 -2.55 12.80 23.50
C PRO A 58 -3.99 12.28 23.35
N SER A 59 -4.53 12.36 22.13
CA SER A 59 -5.80 11.71 21.81
C SER A 59 -5.77 10.20 22.10
N PHE A 60 -6.92 9.65 22.48
CA PHE A 60 -7.11 8.21 22.65
C PHE A 60 -6.95 7.43 21.34
N VAL A 61 -7.08 8.11 20.19
CA VAL A 61 -6.70 7.56 18.89
C VAL A 61 -5.21 7.82 18.69
N GLN A 62 -4.38 6.83 19.03
CA GLN A 62 -2.93 6.95 18.82
C GLN A 62 -2.56 6.81 17.35
N ASP A 63 -1.90 7.85 16.83
CA ASP A 63 -1.18 7.78 15.55
C ASP A 63 0.12 6.99 15.74
N ARG A 64 0.37 6.00 14.88
CA ARG A 64 1.61 5.20 14.92
C ARG A 64 2.80 5.93 14.32
N MET A 65 2.58 7.00 13.54
CA MET A 65 3.64 7.72 12.86
C MET A 65 3.94 9.01 13.60
N GLN A 66 4.82 8.94 14.60
CA GLN A 66 5.44 10.13 15.18
C GLN A 66 6.33 10.77 14.10
N GLY A 67 5.76 11.65 13.27
CA GLY A 67 6.50 12.33 12.21
C GLY A 67 7.63 13.19 12.78
N GLU A 68 8.71 13.34 12.01
CA GLU A 68 9.89 14.16 12.33
C GLU A 68 9.47 15.56 12.81
N ILE A 69 10.05 16.04 13.92
CA ILE A 69 9.75 17.37 14.46
C ILE A 69 10.92 18.35 14.37
N ASP A 70 12.11 17.92 13.96
CA ASP A 70 13.34 18.72 14.04
C ASP A 70 13.21 20.11 13.40
N GLY A 71 12.65 20.19 12.19
CA GLY A 71 12.42 21.46 11.50
C GLY A 71 11.40 22.35 12.21
N LEU A 72 10.33 21.75 12.77
CA LEU A 72 9.30 22.47 13.51
C LEU A 72 9.84 22.96 14.86
N LEU A 73 10.66 22.13 15.53
CA LEU A 73 11.29 22.44 16.80
C LEU A 73 12.30 23.58 16.64
N ALA A 74 13.11 23.58 15.58
CA ALA A 74 14.00 24.70 15.25
C ALA A 74 13.22 26.00 15.01
N SER A 75 12.15 25.94 14.20
CA SER A 75 11.30 27.11 13.93
C SER A 75 10.63 27.66 15.19
N ILE A 76 10.06 26.79 16.05
CA ILE A 76 9.42 27.21 17.30
C ILE A 76 10.46 27.78 18.28
N ARG A 77 11.69 27.26 18.30
CA ARG A 77 12.76 27.82 19.13
C ARG A 77 13.13 29.25 18.71
N GLU A 78 13.18 29.52 17.41
CA GLU A 78 13.59 30.82 16.88
C GLU A 78 12.45 31.86 16.92
N GLN A 79 11.24 31.45 16.55
CA GLN A 79 10.12 32.36 16.30
C GLN A 79 8.99 32.20 17.31
N GLY A 80 9.07 31.23 18.23
CA GLY A 80 7.97 30.87 19.12
C GLY A 80 6.85 30.10 18.39
N GLN A 81 5.86 29.65 19.15
CA GLN A 81 4.65 29.05 18.58
C GLN A 81 3.80 30.15 17.92
N GLN A 82 3.81 30.19 16.58
CA GLN A 82 2.97 31.12 15.81
C GLN A 82 1.53 30.65 15.71
N VAL A 83 1.37 29.33 15.59
CA VAL A 83 0.09 28.70 15.31
C VAL A 83 -0.38 27.92 16.54
N PRO A 84 -1.60 28.16 17.06
CA PRO A 84 -2.11 27.41 18.21
C PRO A 84 -2.43 25.93 17.86
N ILE A 85 -2.55 25.08 18.87
CA ILE A 85 -3.14 23.73 18.72
C ILE A 85 -4.64 23.76 19.04
N LEU A 86 -5.40 22.75 18.61
CA LEU A 86 -6.79 22.58 19.04
C LEU A 86 -6.85 21.53 20.15
N VAL A 87 -7.46 21.89 21.28
CA VAL A 87 -7.69 20.97 22.39
C VAL A 87 -9.15 20.99 22.81
N ARG A 88 -9.59 19.92 23.46
CA ARG A 88 -10.83 19.89 24.24
C ARG A 88 -10.55 19.65 25.72
N PRO A 89 -11.44 20.05 26.63
CA PRO A 89 -11.36 19.58 28.01
C PRO A 89 -11.44 18.05 28.08
N HIS A 90 -10.66 17.45 28.97
CA HIS A 90 -10.65 16.00 29.15
C HIS A 90 -11.98 15.57 29.80
N PRO A 91 -12.73 14.60 29.22
CA PRO A 91 -14.07 14.25 29.70
C PRO A 91 -14.08 13.71 31.14
N ASN A 92 -13.02 12.99 31.53
CA ASN A 92 -12.92 12.33 32.84
C ASN A 92 -11.90 12.97 33.80
N GLN A 93 -11.16 14.01 33.40
CA GLN A 93 -10.05 14.56 34.19
C GLN A 93 -10.17 16.08 34.24
N PRO A 94 -10.69 16.64 35.33
CA PRO A 94 -10.81 18.10 35.50
C PRO A 94 -9.44 18.78 35.35
N ALA A 95 -9.46 19.97 34.75
CA ALA A 95 -8.25 20.78 34.47
C ALA A 95 -7.20 20.11 33.58
N ARG A 96 -7.55 19.04 32.86
CA ARG A 96 -6.75 18.47 31.79
C ARG A 96 -7.41 18.65 30.44
N TYR A 97 -6.59 18.56 29.40
CA TYR A 97 -7.01 18.73 28.02
C TYR A 97 -6.59 17.53 27.17
N GLN A 98 -7.32 17.28 26.09
CA GLN A 98 -6.93 16.33 25.07
C GLN A 98 -6.67 17.06 23.77
N VAL A 99 -5.54 16.77 23.12
CA VAL A 99 -5.23 17.34 21.81
C VAL A 99 -6.10 16.72 20.72
N ALA A 100 -6.78 17.58 19.96
CA ALA A 100 -7.55 17.20 18.78
C ALA A 100 -6.74 17.44 17.49
N PHE A 101 -5.93 18.49 17.45
CA PHE A 101 -5.12 18.88 16.29
C PHE A 101 -3.77 19.46 16.74
N GLY A 102 -2.69 19.19 15.99
CA GLY A 102 -1.38 19.80 16.20
C GLY A 102 -0.45 18.96 17.10
N HIS A 103 -0.54 17.64 17.01
CA HIS A 103 0.22 16.70 17.86
C HIS A 103 1.74 16.90 17.77
N ARG A 104 2.28 17.12 16.55
CA ARG A 104 3.71 17.40 16.34
C ARG A 104 4.14 18.71 16.99
N ARG A 105 3.24 19.71 17.00
CA ARG A 105 3.48 21.02 17.60
C ARG A 105 3.46 20.92 19.13
N LEU A 106 2.48 20.21 19.70
CA LEU A 106 2.45 19.90 21.13
C LEU A 106 3.78 19.27 21.56
N ARG A 107 4.25 18.25 20.82
CA ARG A 107 5.53 17.60 21.11
C ARG A 107 6.71 18.56 21.05
N ALA A 108 6.86 19.33 19.97
CA ALA A 108 7.96 20.28 19.81
C ALA A 108 7.97 21.36 20.91
N VAL A 109 6.80 21.91 21.27
CA VAL A 109 6.67 22.89 22.36
C VAL A 109 6.98 22.26 23.72
N SER A 110 6.51 21.02 23.95
CA SER A 110 6.80 20.26 25.18
C SER A 110 8.29 19.98 25.34
N GLU A 111 8.99 19.60 24.26
CA GLU A 111 10.44 19.35 24.27
C GLU A 111 11.25 20.64 24.54
N LEU A 112 10.71 21.80 24.17
CA LEU A 112 11.31 23.10 24.46
C LEU A 112 10.95 23.63 25.87
N GLY A 113 10.05 22.97 26.60
CA GLY A 113 9.59 23.42 27.92
C GLY A 113 8.82 24.74 27.88
N LEU A 114 8.19 25.06 26.76
CA LEU A 114 7.45 26.30 26.55
C LEU A 114 5.94 26.10 26.84
N PRO A 115 5.21 27.16 27.23
CA PRO A 115 3.76 27.11 27.27
C PRO A 115 3.17 26.92 25.87
N VAL A 116 2.09 26.15 25.79
CA VAL A 116 1.42 25.79 24.54
C VAL A 116 0.29 26.78 24.27
N LYS A 117 0.35 27.49 23.14
CA LYS A 117 -0.78 28.26 22.64
C LYS A 117 -1.83 27.28 22.09
N ALA A 118 -3.05 27.39 22.59
CA ALA A 118 -4.13 26.47 22.27
C ALA A 118 -5.47 27.21 22.13
N VAL A 119 -6.33 26.68 21.27
CA VAL A 119 -7.77 26.99 21.24
C VAL A 119 -8.48 25.86 21.96
N VAL A 120 -9.26 26.20 22.99
CA VAL A 120 -10.08 25.22 23.72
C VAL A 120 -11.48 25.19 23.12
N ARG A 121 -11.92 24.01 22.72
CA ARG A 121 -13.26 23.78 22.18
C ARG A 121 -13.90 22.55 22.82
N GLU A 122 -15.16 22.68 23.19
CA GLU A 122 -15.97 21.53 23.58
C GLU A 122 -16.20 20.65 22.35
N LEU A 123 -15.67 19.42 22.39
CA LEU A 123 -15.74 18.45 21.31
C LEU A 123 -16.19 17.10 21.86
N THR A 124 -17.16 16.48 21.20
CA THR A 124 -17.48 15.06 21.44
C THR A 124 -16.33 14.16 20.95
N ASP A 125 -16.31 12.90 21.37
CA ASP A 125 -15.29 11.92 20.92
C ASP A 125 -15.28 11.80 19.39
N GLU A 126 -16.46 11.80 18.78
CA GLU A 126 -16.66 11.76 17.33
C GLU A 126 -16.06 12.99 16.65
N GLN A 127 -16.32 14.19 17.18
CA GLN A 127 -15.81 15.44 16.61
C GLN A 127 -14.28 15.52 16.75
N LEU A 128 -13.72 15.06 17.87
CA LEU A 128 -12.27 14.98 18.06
C LEU A 128 -11.64 14.04 17.03
N VAL A 129 -12.24 12.86 16.80
CA VAL A 129 -11.75 11.89 15.80
C VAL A 129 -11.78 12.46 14.39
N VAL A 130 -12.83 13.21 14.04
CA VAL A 130 -12.92 13.87 12.73
C VAL A 130 -11.82 14.92 12.59
N ALA A 131 -11.64 15.80 13.59
CA ALA A 131 -10.61 16.84 13.56
C ALA A 131 -9.20 16.24 13.44
N GLN A 132 -8.92 15.18 14.21
CA GLN A 132 -7.63 14.49 14.17
C GLN A 132 -7.41 13.75 12.85
N GLY A 133 -8.45 13.09 12.33
CA GLY A 133 -8.40 12.40 11.05
C GLY A 133 -8.07 13.35 9.90
N GLN A 134 -8.65 14.54 9.90
CA GLN A 134 -8.38 15.57 8.89
C GLN A 134 -6.92 16.04 8.90
N GLU A 135 -6.31 16.27 10.07
CA GLU A 135 -4.86 16.59 10.18
C GLU A 135 -3.99 15.52 9.53
N ASN A 136 -4.32 14.25 9.79
CA ASN A 136 -3.53 13.13 9.32
C ASN A 136 -3.71 12.87 7.83
N ASN A 137 -4.89 13.17 7.29
CA ASN A 137 -5.17 12.93 5.88
C ASN A 137 -4.49 13.96 4.96
N GLU A 138 -4.22 15.16 5.47
CA GLU A 138 -3.39 16.17 4.80
C GLU A 138 -1.91 15.75 4.72
N ARG A 139 -1.50 14.74 5.49
CA ARG A 139 -0.17 14.12 5.37
C ARG A 139 -0.22 13.06 4.27
N GLU A 140 0.49 13.33 3.17
CA GLU A 140 0.51 12.46 1.98
C GLU A 140 1.25 11.12 2.19
N ASP A 141 1.75 10.84 3.39
CA ASP A 141 2.75 9.80 3.64
C ASP A 141 2.16 8.39 3.89
N LEU A 142 0.86 8.27 4.17
CA LEU A 142 0.27 6.97 4.50
C LEU A 142 0.01 6.11 3.26
N THR A 143 0.49 4.87 3.30
CA THR A 143 0.23 3.85 2.27
C THR A 143 -1.24 3.41 2.28
N PHE A 144 -1.70 2.79 1.18
CA PHE A 144 -3.08 2.33 1.07
C PHE A 144 -3.49 1.39 2.22
N ILE A 145 -2.62 0.44 2.57
CA ILE A 145 -2.93 -0.55 3.61
C ILE A 145 -2.95 0.08 5.01
N GLU A 146 -2.10 1.07 5.28
CA GLU A 146 -2.12 1.82 6.54
C GLU A 146 -3.40 2.62 6.69
N LYS A 147 -3.83 3.32 5.62
CA LYS A 147 -5.13 4.01 5.59
C LYS A 147 -6.28 3.02 5.82
N ALA A 148 -6.27 1.86 5.16
CA ALA A 148 -7.30 0.85 5.31
C ALA A 148 -7.36 0.28 6.75
N ARG A 149 -6.21 -0.01 7.37
CA ARG A 149 -6.16 -0.46 8.78
C ARG A 149 -6.61 0.61 9.74
N PHE A 150 -6.27 1.87 9.49
CA PHE A 150 -6.75 3.00 10.28
C PHE A 150 -8.28 3.12 10.19
N ALA A 151 -8.83 3.08 8.98
CA ALA A 151 -10.28 3.04 8.72
C ALA A 151 -10.96 1.91 9.51
N HIS A 152 -10.38 0.71 9.44
CA HIS A 152 -10.91 -0.47 10.13
C HIS A 152 -10.89 -0.32 11.65
N ARG A 153 -9.85 0.28 12.24
CA ARG A 153 -9.80 0.57 13.68
C ARG A 153 -10.85 1.60 14.09
N LEU A 154 -11.01 2.69 13.33
CA LEU A 154 -12.03 3.69 13.61
C LEU A 154 -13.44 3.10 13.49
N ASN A 155 -13.68 2.25 12.49
CA ASN A 155 -14.99 1.62 12.26
C ASN A 155 -15.41 0.63 13.37
N LYS A 156 -14.48 0.22 14.26
CA LYS A 156 -14.83 -0.56 15.46
C LYS A 156 -15.38 0.28 16.61
N GLN A 157 -15.13 1.59 16.60
CA GLN A 157 -15.46 2.50 17.71
C GLN A 157 -16.46 3.58 17.30
N PHE A 158 -16.54 3.91 16.01
CA PHE A 158 -17.33 5.01 15.48
C PHE A 158 -18.21 4.56 14.31
N SER A 159 -19.27 5.33 14.03
CA SER A 159 -20.15 5.08 12.89
C SER A 159 -19.42 5.29 11.56
N ARG A 160 -19.91 4.68 10.48
CA ARG A 160 -19.31 4.81 9.14
C ARG A 160 -19.28 6.26 8.66
N GLU A 161 -20.27 7.06 9.03
CA GLU A 161 -20.36 8.49 8.70
C GLU A 161 -19.19 9.27 9.31
N ILE A 162 -18.86 8.98 10.58
CA ILE A 162 -17.72 9.58 11.28
C ILE A 162 -16.39 9.15 10.66
N VAL A 163 -16.23 7.86 10.32
CA VAL A 163 -15.00 7.38 9.67
C VAL A 163 -14.82 8.02 8.29
N ILE A 164 -15.90 8.13 7.50
CA ILE A 164 -15.91 8.82 6.20
C ILE A 164 -15.46 10.28 6.35
N ALA A 165 -16.01 10.99 7.33
CA ALA A 165 -15.66 12.39 7.60
C ALA A 165 -14.19 12.54 8.04
N ALA A 166 -13.74 11.72 9.00
CA ALA A 166 -12.38 11.75 9.51
C ALA A 166 -11.35 11.44 8.42
N MET A 167 -11.65 10.50 7.54
CA MET A 167 -10.75 10.09 6.46
C MET A 167 -10.99 10.81 5.14
N SER A 168 -11.94 11.75 5.06
CA SER A 168 -12.32 12.45 3.82
C SER A 168 -12.42 11.56 2.57
N ILE A 169 -13.02 10.37 2.72
CA ILE A 169 -13.22 9.39 1.63
C ILE A 169 -14.70 9.12 1.40
N ASP A 170 -15.07 8.65 0.21
CA ASP A 170 -16.45 8.25 -0.05
C ASP A 170 -16.81 6.88 0.56
N LYS A 171 -18.12 6.62 0.66
CA LYS A 171 -18.68 5.37 1.21
C LYS A 171 -18.21 4.11 0.47
N SER A 172 -18.00 4.18 -0.85
CA SER A 172 -17.53 3.04 -1.63
C SER A 172 -16.07 2.71 -1.28
N ASN A 173 -15.22 3.74 -1.18
CA ASN A 173 -13.83 3.58 -0.79
C ASN A 173 -13.68 3.03 0.64
N LEU A 174 -14.43 3.56 1.61
CA LEU A 174 -14.44 2.98 2.96
C LEU A 174 -14.83 1.51 2.93
N SER A 175 -15.92 1.17 2.25
CA SER A 175 -16.41 -0.22 2.17
C SER A 175 -15.35 -1.17 1.58
N LYS A 176 -14.65 -0.74 0.52
CA LYS A 176 -13.57 -1.51 -0.10
C LYS A 176 -12.36 -1.69 0.82
N MET A 177 -12.00 -0.66 1.59
CA MET A 177 -10.91 -0.74 2.56
C MET A 177 -11.23 -1.75 3.67
N LEU A 178 -12.44 -1.67 4.24
CA LEU A 178 -12.88 -2.57 5.31
C LEU A 178 -12.90 -4.03 4.84
N LEU A 179 -13.56 -4.30 3.71
CA LEU A 179 -13.63 -5.67 3.15
C LEU A 179 -12.26 -6.28 2.91
N LEU A 180 -11.29 -5.48 2.45
CA LEU A 180 -9.94 -5.94 2.17
C LEU A 180 -9.16 -6.27 3.44
N VAL A 181 -9.30 -5.46 4.50
CA VAL A 181 -8.68 -5.74 5.80
C VAL A 181 -9.32 -6.95 6.47
N ASP A 182 -10.64 -7.13 6.35
CA ASP A 182 -11.35 -8.29 6.88
C ASP A 182 -11.00 -9.59 6.15
N ALA A 183 -10.71 -9.53 4.84
CA ALA A 183 -10.35 -10.69 4.02
C ALA A 183 -8.93 -11.22 4.26
N LEU A 184 -8.07 -10.49 4.97
CA LEU A 184 -6.66 -10.83 5.16
C LEU A 184 -6.36 -11.04 6.65
N PRO A 185 -5.58 -12.08 7.04
CA PRO A 185 -5.11 -12.20 8.41
C PRO A 185 -4.29 -10.98 8.84
N SER A 186 -4.58 -10.42 10.04
CA SER A 186 -3.87 -9.23 10.54
C SER A 186 -2.36 -9.44 10.59
N ASP A 187 -1.93 -10.63 11.03
CA ASP A 187 -0.52 -11.00 11.15
C ASP A 187 0.20 -11.01 9.79
N LEU A 188 -0.52 -11.37 8.71
CA LEU A 188 0.02 -11.30 7.35
C LEU A 188 0.23 -9.86 6.91
N ILE A 189 -0.75 -8.98 7.16
CA ILE A 189 -0.62 -7.55 6.84
C ILE A 189 0.52 -6.93 7.65
N ASP A 190 0.63 -7.27 8.94
CA ASP A 190 1.71 -6.81 9.82
C ASP A 190 3.08 -7.29 9.35
N ALA A 191 3.19 -8.56 8.97
CA ALA A 191 4.43 -9.14 8.46
C ALA A 191 4.88 -8.50 7.13
N ILE A 192 3.95 -8.15 6.24
CA ILE A 192 4.26 -7.45 4.99
C ILE A 192 4.64 -5.98 5.26
N GLY A 193 3.91 -5.29 6.14
CA GLY A 193 4.10 -3.89 6.47
C GLY A 193 3.50 -2.91 5.44
N ALA A 194 3.99 -1.66 5.44
CA ALA A 194 3.41 -0.55 4.69
C ALA A 194 3.37 -0.75 3.16
N ALA A 195 4.39 -1.40 2.59
CA ALA A 195 4.54 -1.63 1.15
C ALA A 195 4.27 -0.37 0.30
N PRO A 196 5.12 0.68 0.40
CA PRO A 196 4.97 1.90 -0.38
C PRO A 196 4.82 1.64 -1.88
N GLY A 197 3.89 2.36 -2.52
CA GLY A 197 3.57 2.20 -3.94
C GLY A 197 2.63 1.01 -4.26
N VAL A 198 2.33 0.13 -3.30
CA VAL A 198 1.37 -0.97 -3.50
C VAL A 198 -0.06 -0.46 -3.26
N GLY A 199 -0.80 -0.27 -4.34
CA GLY A 199 -2.18 0.22 -4.31
C GLY A 199 -3.22 -0.88 -4.07
N ARG A 200 -4.49 -0.44 -3.95
CA ARG A 200 -5.66 -1.31 -3.73
C ARG A 200 -5.75 -2.54 -4.65
N PRO A 201 -5.54 -2.44 -5.99
CA PRO A 201 -5.71 -3.60 -6.86
C PRO A 201 -4.78 -4.76 -6.51
N SER A 202 -3.54 -4.47 -6.12
CA SER A 202 -2.57 -5.49 -5.72
C SER A 202 -2.96 -6.16 -4.41
N TRP A 203 -3.37 -5.38 -3.41
CA TRP A 203 -3.86 -5.92 -2.15
C TRP A 203 -5.15 -6.74 -2.32
N GLN A 204 -6.03 -6.34 -3.24
CA GLN A 204 -7.22 -7.11 -3.59
C GLN A 204 -6.83 -8.45 -4.26
N GLN A 205 -5.85 -8.44 -5.16
CA GLN A 205 -5.30 -9.68 -5.71
C GLN A 205 -4.73 -10.60 -4.61
N LEU A 206 -4.05 -10.04 -3.60
CA LEU A 206 -3.58 -10.83 -2.45
C LEU A 206 -4.75 -11.50 -1.74
N ALA A 207 -5.81 -10.75 -1.43
CA ALA A 207 -7.00 -11.27 -0.76
C ALA A 207 -7.66 -12.42 -1.57
N GLU A 208 -7.82 -12.25 -2.88
CA GLU A 208 -8.37 -13.28 -3.77
C GLU A 208 -7.50 -14.54 -3.86
N LEU A 209 -6.18 -14.43 -3.70
CA LEU A 209 -5.27 -15.57 -3.66
C LEU A 209 -5.30 -16.26 -2.29
N VAL A 210 -5.39 -15.49 -1.21
CA VAL A 210 -5.48 -16.00 0.16
C VAL A 210 -6.79 -16.77 0.39
N GLU A 211 -7.88 -16.34 -0.23
CA GLU A 211 -9.16 -17.05 -0.16
C GLU A 211 -9.11 -18.46 -0.80
N LYS A 212 -8.18 -18.68 -1.74
CA LYS A 212 -8.05 -19.94 -2.49
C LYS A 212 -7.11 -20.96 -1.84
N ILE A 213 -6.37 -20.58 -0.80
CA ILE A 213 -5.43 -21.48 -0.13
C ILE A 213 -6.07 -22.14 1.09
N SER A 214 -5.72 -23.41 1.32
CA SER A 214 -6.26 -24.18 2.46
C SER A 214 -5.67 -23.76 3.81
N SER A 215 -4.51 -23.10 3.85
CA SER A 215 -3.83 -22.70 5.09
C SER A 215 -3.25 -21.27 5.02
N PRO A 216 -4.06 -20.23 5.30
CA PRO A 216 -3.58 -18.85 5.40
C PRO A 216 -2.54 -18.63 6.51
N ALA A 217 -2.55 -19.48 7.54
CA ALA A 217 -1.61 -19.39 8.67
C ALA A 217 -0.16 -19.64 8.23
N ASP A 218 0.07 -20.56 7.30
CA ASP A 218 1.42 -20.88 6.82
C ASP A 218 1.99 -19.75 5.94
N LEU A 219 1.11 -19.02 5.25
CA LEU A 219 1.51 -17.81 4.52
C LEU A 219 1.97 -16.70 5.47
N ALA A 220 1.27 -16.50 6.59
CA ALA A 220 1.68 -15.53 7.60
C ALA A 220 3.05 -15.91 8.20
N LYS A 221 3.28 -17.19 8.51
CA LYS A 221 4.59 -17.70 8.97
C LYS A 221 5.69 -17.47 7.93
N TYR A 222 5.42 -17.72 6.65
CA TYR A 222 6.37 -17.43 5.57
C TYR A 222 6.70 -15.95 5.51
N ALA A 223 5.69 -15.07 5.59
CA ALA A 223 5.90 -13.62 5.62
C ALA A 223 6.71 -13.16 6.83
N MET A 224 6.61 -13.86 7.97
CA MET A 224 7.39 -13.60 9.19
C MET A 224 8.79 -14.25 9.21
N SER A 225 9.17 -15.00 8.17
CA SER A 225 10.50 -15.62 8.10
C SER A 225 11.62 -14.57 8.06
N GLU A 226 12.78 -14.91 8.62
CA GLU A 226 13.94 -14.01 8.67
C GLU A 226 14.38 -13.56 7.27
N GLU A 227 14.34 -14.47 6.29
CA GLU A 227 14.64 -14.19 4.88
C GLU A 227 13.76 -13.08 4.31
N LEU A 228 12.45 -13.11 4.57
CA LEU A 228 11.53 -12.08 4.11
C LEU A 228 11.61 -10.81 4.96
N GLN A 229 11.77 -10.93 6.27
CA GLN A 229 11.86 -9.76 7.15
C GLN A 229 13.13 -8.92 6.91
N ALA A 230 14.18 -9.50 6.33
CA ALA A 230 15.36 -8.76 5.86
C ALA A 230 15.10 -7.87 4.63
N LEU A 231 13.98 -8.08 3.91
CA LEU A 231 13.64 -7.33 2.70
C LEU A 231 12.79 -6.08 3.00
N PRO A 232 12.87 -5.02 2.16
CA PRO A 232 11.93 -3.91 2.21
C PRO A 232 10.47 -4.38 2.06
N SER A 233 9.53 -3.69 2.71
CA SER A 233 8.10 -4.09 2.76
C SER A 233 7.45 -4.32 1.40
N THR A 234 7.80 -3.53 0.38
CA THR A 234 7.32 -3.71 -0.99
C THR A 234 7.83 -5.01 -1.63
N GLU A 235 9.07 -5.42 -1.35
CA GLU A 235 9.63 -6.68 -1.83
C GLU A 235 9.03 -7.88 -1.07
N ARG A 236 8.76 -7.73 0.24
CA ARG A 236 7.99 -8.72 1.01
C ARG A 236 6.62 -8.98 0.39
N PHE A 237 5.89 -7.92 0.02
CA PHE A 237 4.59 -8.04 -0.64
C PHE A 237 4.70 -8.86 -1.94
N LYS A 238 5.69 -8.57 -2.78
CA LYS A 238 5.92 -9.29 -4.04
C LYS A 238 6.26 -10.77 -3.81
N ALA A 239 7.12 -11.07 -2.83
CA ALA A 239 7.49 -12.44 -2.48
C ALA A 239 6.29 -13.26 -2.00
N VAL A 240 5.44 -12.68 -1.14
CA VAL A 240 4.19 -13.31 -0.68
C VAL A 240 3.26 -13.63 -1.86
N ILE A 241 3.04 -12.69 -2.77
CA ILE A 241 2.24 -12.92 -3.98
C ILE A 241 2.87 -14.01 -4.87
N ALA A 242 4.20 -14.01 -5.02
CA ALA A 242 4.91 -14.99 -5.84
C ALA A 242 4.80 -16.42 -5.27
N ASN A 243 4.83 -16.55 -3.94
CA ASN A 243 4.65 -17.83 -3.24
C ASN A 243 3.22 -18.38 -3.37
N LEU A 244 2.22 -17.50 -3.54
CA LEU A 244 0.81 -17.86 -3.72
C LEU A 244 0.41 -18.15 -5.16
N LYS A 245 1.07 -17.49 -6.12
CA LYS A 245 0.86 -17.86 -7.52
C LYS A 245 1.29 -19.31 -7.66
N PRO A 246 0.48 -20.17 -8.32
CA PRO A 246 0.92 -21.53 -8.58
C PRO A 246 2.29 -21.40 -9.21
N GLY A 247 3.30 -21.94 -8.53
CA GLY A 247 4.64 -21.97 -9.07
C GLY A 247 4.47 -22.42 -10.51
N ARG A 248 5.05 -21.69 -11.48
CA ARG A 248 5.31 -22.30 -12.77
C ARG A 248 5.92 -23.63 -12.38
N VAL A 249 5.18 -24.72 -12.52
CA VAL A 249 5.69 -26.06 -12.28
C VAL A 249 7.00 -25.99 -13.02
N ALA A 250 8.12 -26.13 -12.31
CA ALA A 250 9.40 -26.27 -12.96
C ALA A 250 9.13 -27.44 -13.90
N ARG A 251 8.91 -27.14 -15.20
CA ARG A 251 8.72 -28.17 -16.20
C ARG A 251 9.93 -29.03 -15.95
N GLY A 252 9.73 -30.30 -15.57
CA GLY A 252 10.83 -31.25 -15.55
C GLY A 252 11.60 -30.98 -16.82
N LEU A 253 12.93 -30.80 -16.69
CA LEU A 253 13.74 -30.34 -17.82
C LEU A 253 13.28 -31.14 -19.04
N PRO A 254 12.84 -30.44 -20.09
CA PRO A 254 12.18 -31.14 -21.17
C PRO A 254 13.13 -32.19 -21.75
N ASP A 255 12.71 -33.44 -21.77
CA ASP A 255 13.52 -34.48 -22.38
C ASP A 255 13.57 -34.22 -23.88
N VAL A 256 14.77 -34.09 -24.41
CA VAL A 256 14.99 -33.81 -25.83
C VAL A 256 15.09 -35.14 -26.56
N LEU A 257 14.05 -35.48 -27.32
CA LEU A 257 14.11 -36.58 -28.28
C LEU A 257 15.08 -36.19 -29.39
N SER A 258 16.14 -36.97 -29.54
CA SER A 258 17.16 -36.80 -30.57
C SER A 258 17.32 -38.08 -31.40
N THR A 259 17.68 -37.96 -32.67
CA THR A 259 18.10 -39.12 -33.48
C THR A 259 19.42 -39.70 -32.94
N PRO A 260 19.76 -40.95 -33.29
CA PRO A 260 21.10 -41.50 -33.03
C PRO A 260 22.25 -40.62 -33.55
N ASP A 261 21.99 -39.84 -34.60
CA ASP A 261 22.92 -38.89 -35.21
C ASP A 261 23.00 -37.54 -34.47
N GLY A 262 22.28 -37.39 -33.35
CA GLY A 262 22.31 -36.20 -32.48
C GLY A 262 21.38 -35.06 -32.89
N THR A 263 20.58 -35.23 -33.94
CA THR A 263 19.61 -34.21 -34.38
C THR A 263 18.43 -34.15 -33.43
N ARG A 264 18.16 -32.98 -32.85
CA ARG A 264 17.02 -32.75 -31.95
C ARG A 264 15.72 -32.73 -32.75
N ILE A 265 14.79 -33.63 -32.40
CA ILE A 265 13.55 -33.85 -33.14
C ILE A 265 12.36 -33.23 -32.40
N ALA A 266 12.27 -33.43 -31.09
CA ALA A 266 11.15 -32.98 -30.30
C ALA A 266 11.53 -32.77 -28.84
N GLN A 267 10.74 -31.95 -28.19
CA GLN A 267 10.82 -31.69 -26.76
C GLN A 267 9.64 -32.37 -26.07
N VAL A 268 9.92 -33.29 -25.14
CA VAL A 268 8.90 -34.06 -24.43
C VAL A 268 8.75 -33.53 -23.01
N THR A 269 7.52 -33.27 -22.62
CA THR A 269 7.17 -32.95 -21.23
C THR A 269 6.15 -33.97 -20.75
N LEU A 270 6.55 -34.78 -19.77
CA LEU A 270 5.68 -35.72 -19.08
C LEU A 270 5.18 -35.13 -17.77
N SER A 271 3.88 -35.31 -17.51
CA SER A 271 3.24 -34.98 -16.24
C SER A 271 2.34 -36.13 -15.80
N LYS A 272 1.83 -36.08 -14.56
CA LYS A 272 0.93 -37.12 -14.02
C LYS A 272 -0.38 -37.30 -14.82
N ALA A 273 -0.79 -36.30 -15.61
CA ALA A 273 -2.08 -36.30 -16.31
C ALA A 273 -1.97 -36.16 -17.84
N LYS A 274 -0.80 -35.80 -18.39
CA LYS A 274 -0.61 -35.59 -19.83
C LYS A 274 0.84 -35.80 -20.27
N LEU A 275 0.98 -36.25 -21.51
CA LEU A 275 2.20 -36.25 -22.32
C LEU A 275 2.09 -35.11 -23.34
N GLU A 276 3.07 -34.19 -23.37
CA GLU A 276 3.11 -33.09 -24.33
C GLU A 276 4.41 -33.18 -25.15
N ILE A 277 4.26 -33.34 -26.48
CA ILE A 277 5.37 -33.39 -27.43
C ILE A 277 5.37 -32.08 -28.23
N THR A 278 6.44 -31.30 -28.12
CA THR A 278 6.61 -30.03 -28.82
C THR A 278 7.65 -30.20 -29.94
N ILE A 279 7.24 -29.96 -31.19
CA ILE A 279 8.11 -30.00 -32.37
C ILE A 279 8.25 -28.59 -32.92
N ASP A 280 9.48 -28.14 -33.14
CA ASP A 280 9.73 -26.84 -33.76
C ASP A 280 9.44 -26.90 -35.27
N ARG A 281 8.30 -26.37 -35.67
CA ARG A 281 7.87 -26.32 -37.09
C ARG A 281 8.79 -25.46 -37.96
N LYS A 282 9.60 -24.57 -37.39
CA LYS A 282 10.60 -23.79 -38.15
C LYS A 282 11.83 -24.62 -38.52
N ALA A 283 12.17 -25.58 -37.67
CA ALA A 283 13.30 -26.49 -37.90
C ALA A 283 12.90 -27.68 -38.79
N THR A 284 11.70 -28.23 -38.60
CA THR A 284 11.22 -29.42 -39.34
C THR A 284 9.71 -29.35 -39.64
N PRO A 285 9.28 -28.60 -40.66
CA PRO A 285 7.85 -28.43 -40.98
C PRO A 285 7.17 -29.73 -41.43
N ASP A 286 7.85 -30.54 -42.25
CA ASP A 286 7.28 -31.77 -42.82
C ASP A 286 7.13 -32.87 -41.77
N PHE A 287 8.05 -32.93 -40.80
CA PHE A 287 8.00 -33.91 -39.72
C PHE A 287 6.81 -33.69 -38.78
N ALA A 288 6.48 -32.43 -38.46
CA ALA A 288 5.32 -32.13 -37.62
C ALA A 288 4.00 -32.61 -38.27
N THR A 289 3.88 -32.47 -39.59
CA THR A 289 2.72 -32.96 -40.35
C THR A 289 2.67 -34.49 -40.36
N PHE A 290 3.81 -35.15 -40.63
CA PHE A 290 3.93 -36.60 -40.59
C PHE A 290 3.53 -37.20 -39.23
N VAL A 291 3.99 -36.61 -38.12
CA VAL A 291 3.64 -37.10 -36.77
C VAL A 291 2.13 -37.03 -36.54
N ILE A 292 1.47 -35.94 -36.94
CA ILE A 292 0.01 -35.78 -36.79
C ILE A 292 -0.75 -36.88 -37.56
N GLU A 293 -0.28 -37.24 -38.76
CA GLU A 293 -0.90 -38.28 -39.58
C GLU A 293 -0.68 -39.70 -39.04
N GLN A 294 0.45 -39.96 -38.40
CA GLN A 294 0.81 -41.29 -37.90
C GLN A 294 0.28 -41.62 -36.49
N VAL A 295 -0.01 -40.61 -35.67
CA VAL A 295 -0.52 -40.80 -34.30
C VAL A 295 -1.75 -41.71 -34.21
N PRO A 296 -2.79 -41.58 -35.07
CA PRO A 296 -3.94 -42.49 -35.05
C PRO A 296 -3.56 -43.96 -35.30
N ALA A 297 -2.65 -44.22 -36.25
CA ALA A 297 -2.20 -45.56 -36.57
C ALA A 297 -1.37 -46.17 -35.43
N LEU A 298 -0.51 -45.38 -34.78
CA LEU A 298 0.25 -45.79 -33.59
C LEU A 298 -0.68 -46.18 -32.44
N TYR A 299 -1.76 -45.43 -32.23
CA TYR A 299 -2.75 -45.77 -31.21
C TYR A 299 -3.48 -47.08 -31.52
N GLN A 300 -3.85 -47.31 -32.78
CA GLN A 300 -4.48 -48.58 -33.19
C GLN A 300 -3.55 -49.78 -33.02
N ALA A 301 -2.27 -49.64 -33.38
CA ALA A 301 -1.26 -50.68 -33.18
C ALA A 301 -1.07 -51.02 -31.70
N TYR A 302 -0.99 -50.00 -30.83
CA TYR A 302 -0.91 -50.18 -29.38
C TYR A 302 -2.12 -50.93 -28.81
N CYS A 303 -3.33 -50.59 -29.26
CA CYS A 303 -4.55 -51.28 -28.85
C CYS A 303 -4.54 -52.76 -29.25
N ALA A 304 -4.10 -53.08 -30.47
CA ALA A 304 -3.99 -54.45 -30.97
C ALA A 304 -2.94 -55.27 -30.20
N GLU A 305 -1.82 -54.66 -29.83
CA GLU A 305 -0.76 -55.31 -29.07
C GLU A 305 -1.14 -55.51 -27.60
N SER A 306 -1.86 -54.56 -27.01
CA SER A 306 -2.38 -54.65 -25.63
C SER A 306 -3.45 -55.73 -25.50
N GLN A 307 -4.29 -55.92 -26.53
CA GLN A 307 -5.28 -57.00 -26.58
C GLN A 307 -4.63 -58.39 -26.71
N ARG A 308 -3.52 -58.52 -27.45
CA ARG A 308 -2.74 -59.77 -27.51
C ARG A 308 -2.11 -60.15 -26.17
N LYS A 309 -1.63 -59.18 -25.39
CA LYS A 309 -1.03 -59.41 -24.07
C LYS A 309 -2.03 -59.70 -22.95
N GLN A 310 -3.33 -59.48 -23.16
CA GLN A 310 -4.40 -59.79 -22.19
C GLN A 310 -5.12 -61.12 -22.48
N GLY A 311 -4.78 -61.80 -23.59
CA GLY A 311 -5.36 -63.09 -23.99
C GLY A 311 -4.46 -64.31 -23.75
N GLU A 312 -3.28 -64.12 -23.16
CA GLU A 312 -2.43 -65.16 -22.55
C GLU A 312 -2.58 -65.13 -21.03
#